data_AF-A0AAW5P765-F1
#
_entry.id   AF-A0AAW5P765-F1
#
_cell.length_a   1.000
_cell.length_b   1.000
_cell.length_c   1.000
_cell.angle_alpha   90.00
_cell.angle_beta   90.00
_cell.angle_gamma   90.00
#
_symmetry.space_group_name_H-M   'P 1'
#
loop_
_entity.id
_entity.type
_entity.pdbx_description
1 polymer ?
#
loop_
_entity_poly.entity_id
_entity_poly.type
_entity_poly.pdbx_seq_one_letter_code
_entity_poly.pdbx_strand_id
1 'polypeptide(L)'
;MLHPDFHWVEFRAVGQRARTLVPVKLIEQEMERLPRRPENVHISIFRYDSQIETYWEENGHSVKGYRGPAYADYIPLEIDGPSREELGKGVETARSAIAALKEKWGLSYEDLAVYYSGRRGFHLLIPTEHFGAFQPHERFHDVLFELVAELFVGTGVIREIDTEGSGPAVTSDHVDLGVFSRLHMLRMPCTVHQDSQLWKIPVREEELMNGPPGKAAERVQEAAGEWRPPYRPDPNPNRRTEGLGDTIRERIGGEGLKFRRESSVYGDVSGGAPLTSGDLAGLDKPGFGRFAVDAEKTKKVLVGGMEEGQSIMDIAGRRDALCHLVGKLAGTWNVPKDAALPLLHHWNQSNDPPLPEKEFKAVIDDLYARH
;
A
#
# COMPACT_ATOMS: atom_id res chain seq x y z
N MET A 1 -14.26 5.33 16.81
CA MET A 1 -14.20 4.05 16.07
C MET A 1 -15.48 3.96 15.27
N LEU A 2 -15.41 3.95 13.94
CA LEU A 2 -16.61 4.02 13.09
C LEU A 2 -17.47 2.76 13.12
N HIS A 3 -16.84 1.58 13.15
CA HIS A 3 -17.52 0.29 13.18
C HIS A 3 -17.21 -0.46 14.49
N PRO A 4 -17.99 -0.26 15.56
CA PRO A 4 -17.73 -0.90 16.86
C PRO A 4 -17.97 -2.42 16.84
N ASP A 5 -18.80 -2.93 15.92
CA ASP A 5 -19.07 -4.38 15.82
C ASP A 5 -17.89 -5.16 15.24
N PHE A 6 -17.02 -4.50 14.48
CA PHE A 6 -15.77 -5.06 13.96
C PHE A 6 -14.67 -4.98 15.03
N HIS A 7 -14.86 -5.65 16.16
CA HIS A 7 -14.01 -5.47 17.34
C HIS A 7 -12.95 -6.54 17.52
N TRP A 8 -12.81 -7.52 16.62
CA TRP A 8 -11.79 -8.56 16.72
C TRP A 8 -10.58 -8.26 15.87
N VAL A 9 -9.38 -8.53 16.37
CA VAL A 9 -8.10 -8.39 15.66
C VAL A 9 -7.20 -9.58 15.92
N GLU A 10 -6.35 -9.93 14.96
CA GLU A 10 -5.22 -10.82 15.24
C GLU A 10 -4.15 -10.07 16.03
N PHE A 11 -3.64 -10.71 17.07
CA PHE A 11 -2.58 -10.23 17.95
C PHE A 11 -1.52 -11.32 18.13
N ARG A 12 -0.25 -10.90 18.20
CA ARG A 12 0.87 -11.80 18.48
C ARG A 12 1.94 -11.09 19.30
N ALA A 13 2.25 -11.63 20.47
CA ALA A 13 3.38 -11.20 21.29
C ALA A 13 4.60 -12.12 21.15
N VAL A 14 5.78 -11.64 21.55
CA VAL A 14 7.00 -12.46 21.62
C VAL A 14 6.80 -13.66 22.56
N GLY A 15 7.34 -14.80 22.15
CA GLY A 15 7.19 -16.08 22.86
C GLY A 15 5.90 -16.83 22.51
N GLN A 16 4.91 -16.18 21.89
CA GLN A 16 3.74 -16.87 21.37
C GLN A 16 4.07 -17.58 20.05
N ARG A 17 3.85 -18.89 20.03
CA ARG A 17 4.02 -19.72 18.82
C ARG A 17 2.95 -19.43 17.76
N ALA A 18 1.75 -19.06 18.19
CA ALA A 18 0.60 -18.79 17.33
C ALA A 18 0.08 -17.37 17.52
N ARG A 19 -0.67 -16.89 16.53
CA ARG A 19 -1.47 -15.68 16.64
C ARG A 19 -2.67 -15.97 17.53
N THR A 20 -3.24 -14.93 18.12
CA THR A 20 -4.45 -14.98 18.93
C THR A 20 -5.46 -14.00 18.39
N LEU A 21 -6.74 -14.34 18.53
CA LEU A 21 -7.83 -13.43 18.21
C LEU A 21 -8.22 -12.69 19.51
N VAL A 22 -8.14 -11.36 19.50
CA VAL A 22 -8.35 -10.54 20.70
C VAL A 22 -9.34 -9.41 20.39
N PRO A 23 -10.28 -9.09 21.30
CA PRO A 23 -11.09 -7.90 21.16
C PRO A 23 -10.21 -6.65 21.26
N VAL A 24 -10.38 -5.67 20.36
CA VAL A 24 -9.61 -4.41 20.32
C VAL A 24 -9.59 -3.71 21.69
N LYS A 25 -10.72 -3.72 22.41
CA LYS A 25 -10.85 -3.13 23.75
C LYS A 25 -9.98 -3.79 24.84
N LEU A 26 -9.47 -4.99 24.58
CA LEU A 26 -8.61 -5.74 25.50
C LEU A 26 -7.13 -5.65 25.13
N ILE A 27 -6.76 -5.01 24.01
CA ILE A 27 -5.37 -4.92 23.57
C ILE A 27 -4.48 -4.21 24.58
N GLU A 28 -4.95 -3.15 25.22
CA GLU A 28 -4.19 -2.48 26.29
C GLU A 28 -3.91 -3.41 27.46
N GLN A 29 -4.90 -4.22 27.87
CA GLN A 29 -4.74 -5.22 28.93
C GLN A 29 -3.78 -6.33 28.51
N GLU A 30 -3.80 -6.77 27.25
CA GLU A 30 -2.82 -7.74 26.74
C GLU A 30 -1.42 -7.15 26.76
N MET A 31 -1.26 -5.88 26.38
CA MET A 31 0.03 -5.18 26.42
C MET A 31 0.56 -5.02 27.86
N GLU A 32 -0.30 -4.73 28.84
CA GLU A 32 0.07 -4.59 30.25
C GLU A 32 0.58 -5.91 30.88
N ARG A 33 0.15 -7.06 30.35
CA ARG A 33 0.62 -8.39 30.80
C ARG A 33 2.01 -8.73 30.29
N LEU A 34 2.50 -8.03 29.28
CA LEU A 34 3.82 -8.27 28.72
C LEU A 34 4.93 -7.69 29.61
N PRO A 35 6.19 -8.12 29.43
CA PRO A 35 7.32 -7.49 30.10
C PRO A 35 7.34 -5.98 29.83
N ARG A 36 7.90 -5.20 30.76
CA ARG A 36 8.00 -3.73 30.67
C ARG A 36 8.57 -3.21 29.35
N ARG A 37 9.40 -4.02 28.68
CA ARG A 37 10.00 -3.75 27.39
C ARG A 37 9.59 -4.84 26.41
N PRO A 38 8.34 -4.83 25.90
CA PRO A 38 7.83 -5.91 25.07
C PRO A 38 8.47 -5.85 23.69
N GLU A 39 9.07 -6.95 23.26
CA GLU A 39 9.67 -7.06 21.94
C GLU A 39 8.64 -7.61 20.94
N ASN A 40 8.75 -7.21 19.66
CA ASN A 40 8.09 -7.85 18.52
C ASN A 40 6.61 -8.24 18.72
N VAL A 41 5.84 -7.34 19.31
CA VAL A 41 4.39 -7.47 19.41
C VAL A 41 3.75 -6.92 18.14
N HIS A 42 2.86 -7.69 17.53
CA HIS A 42 2.23 -7.39 16.26
C HIS A 42 0.71 -7.47 16.37
N ILE A 43 0.04 -6.66 15.57
CA ILE A 43 -1.41 -6.59 15.46
C ILE A 43 -1.80 -6.51 13.99
N SER A 44 -2.88 -7.16 13.59
CA SER A 44 -3.45 -6.94 12.25
C SER A 44 -4.03 -5.53 12.14
N ILE A 45 -3.91 -4.93 10.94
CA ILE A 45 -4.63 -3.70 10.61
C ILE A 45 -6.13 -3.96 10.41
N PHE A 46 -6.47 -5.21 10.08
CA PHE A 46 -7.83 -5.62 9.79
C PHE A 46 -8.52 -6.01 11.09
N ARG A 47 -9.73 -5.46 11.22
CA ARG A 47 -10.70 -5.82 12.22
C ARG A 47 -11.81 -6.66 11.61
N TYR A 48 -12.39 -7.51 12.43
CA TYR A 48 -13.40 -8.49 12.04
C TYR A 48 -14.59 -8.40 12.99
N ASP A 49 -15.77 -8.78 12.50
CA ASP A 49 -16.97 -8.95 13.31
C ASP A 49 -16.92 -10.29 14.07
N SER A 50 -17.98 -10.64 14.81
CA SER A 50 -18.03 -11.87 15.59
C SER A 50 -18.06 -13.15 14.75
N GLN A 51 -18.33 -13.09 13.44
CA GLN A 51 -18.32 -14.30 12.59
C GLN A 51 -16.92 -14.89 12.48
N ILE A 52 -15.87 -14.09 12.68
CA ILE A 52 -14.49 -14.57 12.67
C ILE A 52 -14.21 -15.58 13.78
N GLU A 53 -14.91 -15.52 14.92
CA GLU A 53 -14.66 -16.39 16.07
C GLU A 53 -15.00 -17.84 15.71
N THR A 54 -16.18 -18.07 15.12
CA THR A 54 -16.58 -19.39 14.64
C THR A 54 -15.59 -19.92 13.61
N TYR A 55 -15.22 -19.08 12.62
CA TYR A 55 -14.24 -19.48 11.61
C TYR A 55 -12.87 -19.81 12.23
N TRP A 56 -12.42 -19.01 13.20
CA TRP A 56 -11.14 -19.16 13.86
C TRP A 56 -11.03 -20.50 14.59
N GLU A 57 -12.06 -20.89 15.35
CA GLU A 57 -12.12 -22.18 16.03
C GLU A 57 -12.13 -23.35 15.05
N GLU A 58 -12.89 -23.24 13.95
CA GLU A 58 -13.00 -24.28 12.93
C GLU A 58 -11.76 -24.41 12.03
N ASN A 59 -11.00 -23.33 11.86
CA ASN A 59 -9.89 -23.23 10.92
C ASN A 59 -8.51 -23.28 11.60
N GLY A 60 -8.41 -23.98 12.73
CA GLY A 60 -7.13 -24.21 13.40
C GLY A 60 -6.49 -22.93 13.94
N HIS A 61 -7.30 -22.01 14.46
CA HIS A 61 -6.87 -20.75 15.06
C HIS A 61 -6.09 -19.87 14.06
N SER A 62 -6.69 -19.66 12.87
CA SER A 62 -6.09 -18.89 11.79
C SER A 62 -7.17 -18.16 11.00
N VAL A 63 -6.92 -16.89 10.64
CA VAL A 63 -7.77 -16.14 9.70
C VAL A 63 -7.48 -16.47 8.23
N LYS A 64 -6.49 -17.33 7.95
CA LYS A 64 -6.14 -17.72 6.58
C LYS A 64 -7.32 -18.38 5.88
N GLY A 65 -7.81 -17.75 4.83
CA GLY A 65 -8.93 -18.24 4.04
C GLY A 65 -10.29 -17.68 4.48
N TYR A 66 -10.33 -16.86 5.53
CA TYR A 66 -11.57 -16.19 5.92
C TYR A 66 -12.07 -15.27 4.79
N ARG A 67 -13.33 -15.44 4.41
CA ARG A 67 -13.98 -14.69 3.32
C ARG A 67 -15.03 -13.69 3.80
N GLY A 68 -15.33 -13.66 5.11
CA GLY A 68 -16.26 -12.68 5.65
C GLY A 68 -15.69 -11.26 5.65
N PRO A 69 -16.50 -10.26 6.01
CA PRO A 69 -16.14 -8.86 5.94
C PRO A 69 -14.95 -8.52 6.85
N ALA A 70 -14.18 -7.51 6.45
CA ALA A 70 -13.20 -6.85 7.31
C ALA A 70 -13.30 -5.33 7.18
N TYR A 71 -12.67 -4.65 8.12
CA TYR A 71 -12.53 -3.20 8.14
C TYR A 71 -11.15 -2.81 8.67
N ALA A 72 -10.65 -1.61 8.36
CA ALA A 72 -9.46 -1.06 8.97
C ALA A 72 -9.67 0.42 9.32
N ASP A 73 -9.21 0.84 10.50
CA ASP A 73 -9.24 2.25 10.90
C ASP A 73 -8.19 3.10 10.17
N TYR A 74 -7.18 2.44 9.58
CA TYR A 74 -6.07 3.10 8.92
C TYR A 74 -5.73 2.42 7.60
N ILE A 75 -5.28 3.22 6.65
CA ILE A 75 -4.58 2.81 5.45
C ILE A 75 -3.09 2.85 5.78
N PRO A 76 -2.40 1.71 5.86
CA PRO A 76 -0.98 1.70 6.17
C PRO A 76 -0.13 1.91 4.91
N LEU A 77 0.88 2.75 5.03
CA LEU A 77 2.02 2.80 4.13
C LEU A 77 3.26 2.37 4.91
N GLU A 78 3.72 1.14 4.67
CA GLU A 78 4.93 0.59 5.28
C GLU A 78 6.12 0.91 4.40
N ILE A 79 6.95 1.86 4.86
CA ILE A 79 8.12 2.34 4.15
C ILE A 79 9.34 1.63 4.69
N ASP A 80 10.04 0.91 3.83
CA ASP A 80 11.24 0.14 4.15
C ASP A 80 12.46 0.75 3.45
N GLY A 81 13.33 1.36 4.25
CA GLY A 81 14.66 1.73 3.80
C GLY A 81 15.49 0.48 3.48
N PRO A 82 16.48 0.59 2.57
CA PRO A 82 17.25 -0.56 2.11
C PRO A 82 18.06 -1.18 3.26
N SER A 83 18.57 -0.36 4.18
CA SER A 83 19.32 -0.77 5.35
C SER A 83 19.08 0.21 6.52
N ARG A 84 19.60 -0.11 7.71
CA ARG A 84 19.49 0.77 8.88
C ARG A 84 20.38 2.01 8.71
N GLU A 85 21.53 1.83 8.08
CA GLU A 85 22.55 2.83 7.79
C GLU A 85 22.07 3.81 6.70
N GLU A 86 21.20 3.34 5.81
CA GLU A 86 20.58 4.13 4.75
C GLU A 86 19.14 4.57 5.10
N LEU A 87 18.80 4.66 6.38
CA LEU A 87 17.47 5.12 6.84
C LEU A 87 17.09 6.50 6.28
N GLY A 88 18.06 7.32 5.89
CA GLY A 88 17.83 8.58 5.17
C GLY A 88 16.95 8.44 3.91
N LYS A 89 17.07 7.33 3.18
CA LYS A 89 16.18 7.03 2.03
C LYS A 89 14.73 6.79 2.48
N GLY A 90 14.54 6.11 3.60
CA GLY A 90 13.22 5.95 4.22
C GLY A 90 12.62 7.30 4.66
N VAL A 91 13.46 8.23 5.15
CA VAL A 91 13.04 9.60 5.46
C VAL A 91 12.60 10.33 4.19
N GLU A 92 13.38 10.24 3.10
CA GLU A 92 13.03 10.84 1.81
C GLU A 92 11.68 10.31 1.31
N THR A 93 11.48 8.99 1.29
CA THR A 93 10.20 8.40 0.89
C THR A 93 9.05 8.83 1.79
N ALA A 94 9.25 8.87 3.11
CA ALA A 94 8.22 9.32 4.05
C ALA A 94 7.84 10.79 3.81
N ARG A 95 8.83 11.67 3.61
CA ARG A 95 8.61 13.09 3.28
C ARG A 95 7.86 13.24 1.96
N SER A 96 8.25 12.50 0.92
CA SER A 96 7.55 12.52 -0.38
C SER A 96 6.11 12.03 -0.27
N ALA A 97 5.85 10.99 0.53
CA ALA A 97 4.50 10.51 0.80
C ALA A 97 3.65 11.58 1.51
N ILE A 98 4.19 12.21 2.56
CA ILE A 98 3.49 13.28 3.29
C ILE A 98 3.25 14.50 2.38
N ALA A 99 4.23 14.87 1.56
CA ALA A 99 4.10 15.97 0.60
C ALA A 99 3.00 15.68 -0.43
N ALA A 100 2.98 14.46 -1.01
CA ALA A 100 1.95 14.05 -1.95
C ALA A 100 0.55 14.04 -1.32
N LEU A 101 0.42 13.56 -0.08
CA LEU A 101 -0.83 13.61 0.67
C LEU A 101 -1.29 15.05 0.90
N LYS A 102 -0.38 15.96 1.25
CA LYS A 102 -0.69 17.37 1.46
C LYS A 102 -1.10 18.07 0.17
N GLU A 103 -0.36 17.85 -0.91
CA GLU A 103 -0.57 18.51 -2.19
C GLU A 103 -1.86 18.03 -2.87
N LYS A 104 -2.06 16.72 -2.96
CA LYS A 104 -3.21 16.14 -3.67
C LYS A 104 -4.48 16.12 -2.81
N TRP A 105 -4.35 15.96 -1.50
CA TRP A 105 -5.48 15.62 -0.62
C TRP A 105 -5.63 16.56 0.58
N GLY A 106 -4.76 17.56 0.74
CA GLY A 106 -4.80 18.49 1.87
C GLY A 106 -4.46 17.86 3.23
N LEU A 107 -3.99 16.61 3.25
CA LEU A 107 -3.63 15.90 4.48
C LEU A 107 -2.20 16.24 4.90
N SER A 108 -2.07 16.87 6.05
CA SER A 108 -0.81 17.31 6.64
C SER A 108 -0.23 16.26 7.61
N TYR A 109 0.98 16.51 8.14
CA TYR A 109 1.62 15.60 9.09
C TYR A 109 0.73 15.27 10.30
N GLU A 110 0.03 16.28 10.84
CA GLU A 110 -0.83 16.15 12.02
C GLU A 110 -2.03 15.23 11.79
N ASP A 111 -2.42 15.02 10.53
CA ASP A 111 -3.54 14.17 10.12
C ASP A 111 -3.13 12.68 10.07
N LEU A 112 -1.86 12.36 10.29
CA LEU A 112 -1.26 11.03 10.11
C LEU A 112 -0.67 10.49 11.42
N ALA A 113 -0.74 9.17 11.61
CA ALA A 113 0.04 8.51 12.65
C ALA A 113 1.38 8.04 12.05
N VAL A 114 2.46 8.78 12.31
CA VAL A 114 3.78 8.51 11.74
C VAL A 114 4.68 7.84 12.78
N TYR A 115 5.16 6.64 12.47
CA TYR A 115 6.00 5.85 13.36
C TYR A 115 7.33 5.49 12.72
N TYR A 116 8.41 5.55 13.50
CA TYR A 116 9.64 4.88 13.12
C TYR A 116 9.52 3.40 13.49
N SER A 117 9.83 2.50 12.56
CA SER A 117 9.69 1.06 12.75
C SER A 117 10.76 0.49 13.67
N GLY A 118 11.60 1.28 14.34
CA GLY A 118 12.67 0.77 15.21
C GLY A 118 13.83 0.11 14.45
N ARG A 119 13.80 -0.05 13.13
CA ARG A 119 14.93 -0.64 12.37
C ARG A 119 15.31 0.20 11.16
N ARG A 120 14.63 0.01 10.04
CA ARG A 120 15.04 0.53 8.73
C ARG A 120 13.97 1.34 8.02
N GLY A 121 12.84 1.59 8.67
CA GLY A 121 11.66 2.09 7.97
C GLY A 121 10.71 2.92 8.82
N PHE A 122 9.63 3.35 8.19
CA PHE A 122 8.56 4.15 8.77
C PHE A 122 7.21 3.52 8.47
N HIS A 123 6.22 3.75 9.35
CA HIS A 123 4.84 3.38 9.12
C HIS A 123 4.05 4.67 9.14
N LEU A 124 3.40 5.00 8.03
CA LEU A 124 2.46 6.11 7.95
C LEU A 124 1.07 5.49 7.96
N LEU A 125 0.31 5.74 9.02
CA LEU A 125 -1.06 5.26 9.14
C LEU A 125 -1.99 6.44 8.85
N ILE A 126 -2.68 6.37 7.72
CA ILE A 126 -3.64 7.39 7.28
C ILE A 126 -5.02 6.97 7.78
N PRO A 127 -5.69 7.73 8.67
CA PRO A 127 -7.05 7.39 9.10
C PRO A 127 -7.97 7.20 7.90
N THR A 128 -8.68 6.08 7.83
CA THR A 128 -9.65 5.83 6.74
C THR A 128 -10.79 6.85 6.75
N GLU A 129 -11.06 7.45 7.90
CA GLU A 129 -12.09 8.50 8.10
C GLU A 129 -11.90 9.72 7.19
N HIS A 130 -10.66 10.02 6.75
CA HIS A 130 -10.38 11.13 5.84
C HIS A 130 -11.03 10.95 4.46
N PHE A 131 -11.16 9.69 4.01
CA PHE A 131 -11.70 9.34 2.69
C PHE A 131 -13.17 8.91 2.77
N GLY A 132 -13.84 9.23 3.88
CA GLY A 132 -15.23 8.86 4.15
C GLY A 132 -15.35 7.61 5.03
N ALA A 133 -16.56 7.42 5.56
CA ALA A 133 -16.87 6.26 6.40
C ALA A 133 -17.06 5.01 5.53
N PHE A 134 -15.95 4.37 5.13
CA PHE A 134 -16.01 3.11 4.40
C PHE A 134 -16.82 2.08 5.18
N GLN A 135 -17.61 1.29 4.45
CA GLN A 135 -18.30 0.15 5.03
C GLN A 135 -17.37 -1.07 5.06
N PRO A 136 -17.47 -1.92 6.08
CA PRO A 136 -16.77 -3.20 6.10
C PRO A 136 -17.14 -4.04 4.88
N HIS A 137 -16.18 -4.79 4.36
CA HIS A 137 -16.36 -5.56 3.12
C HIS A 137 -15.47 -6.80 3.07
N GLU A 138 -15.91 -7.85 2.37
CA GLU A 138 -15.12 -9.10 2.21
C GLU A 138 -13.78 -8.85 1.50
N ARG A 139 -13.80 -7.90 0.56
CA ARG A 139 -12.64 -7.45 -0.22
C ARG A 139 -12.02 -6.14 0.29
N PHE A 140 -12.24 -5.77 1.55
CA PHE A 140 -11.75 -4.49 2.09
C PHE A 140 -10.23 -4.29 1.93
N HIS A 141 -9.47 -5.37 1.90
CA HIS A 141 -8.04 -5.35 1.62
C HIS A 141 -7.69 -4.84 0.21
N ASP A 142 -8.47 -5.23 -0.80
CA ASP A 142 -8.31 -4.72 -2.17
C ASP A 142 -8.63 -3.23 -2.23
N VAL A 143 -9.66 -2.79 -1.49
CA VAL A 143 -10.04 -1.37 -1.38
C VAL A 143 -8.88 -0.53 -0.85
N LEU A 144 -8.24 -0.99 0.22
CA LEU A 144 -7.09 -0.28 0.79
C LEU A 144 -5.90 -0.24 -0.17
N PHE A 145 -5.64 -1.35 -0.88
CA PHE A 145 -4.57 -1.43 -1.87
C PHE A 145 -4.79 -0.45 -3.02
N GLU A 146 -6.00 -0.41 -3.58
CA GLU A 146 -6.37 0.52 -4.65
C GLU A 146 -6.30 1.97 -4.21
N LEU A 147 -6.76 2.26 -2.99
CA LEU A 147 -6.65 3.60 -2.44
C LEU A 147 -5.19 4.02 -2.33
N VAL A 148 -4.29 3.15 -1.84
CA VAL A 148 -2.85 3.47 -1.81
C VAL A 148 -2.26 3.67 -3.21
N ALA A 149 -2.68 2.88 -4.20
CA ALA A 149 -2.27 3.11 -5.58
C ALA A 149 -2.74 4.50 -6.07
N GLU A 150 -4.00 4.87 -5.85
CA GLU A 150 -4.54 6.19 -6.23
C GLU A 150 -3.81 7.35 -5.53
N LEU A 151 -3.52 7.20 -4.23
CA LEU A 151 -2.85 8.23 -3.45
C LEU A 151 -1.43 8.51 -3.97
N PHE A 152 -0.69 7.46 -4.35
CA PHE A 152 0.76 7.53 -4.50
C PHE A 152 1.31 7.20 -5.89
N VAL A 153 0.53 6.66 -6.82
CA VAL A 153 0.98 6.49 -8.21
C VAL A 153 1.32 7.86 -8.81
N GLY A 154 2.44 7.91 -9.53
CA GLY A 154 2.96 9.12 -10.15
C GLY A 154 3.61 10.12 -9.18
N THR A 155 3.67 9.82 -7.88
CA THR A 155 4.31 10.71 -6.87
C THR A 155 5.79 10.41 -6.67
N GLY A 156 6.32 9.36 -7.30
CA GLY A 156 7.64 8.82 -7.03
C GLY A 156 7.72 7.89 -5.81
N VAL A 157 6.67 7.84 -4.98
CA VAL A 157 6.54 6.87 -3.86
C VAL A 157 6.11 5.49 -4.37
N ILE A 158 5.10 5.47 -5.26
CA ILE A 158 4.66 4.27 -5.98
C ILE A 158 4.74 4.56 -7.47
N ARG A 159 5.20 3.58 -8.25
CA ARG A 159 5.28 3.63 -9.71
C ARG A 159 4.34 2.60 -10.30
N GLU A 160 3.68 2.97 -11.38
CA GLU A 160 2.99 2.03 -12.25
C GLU A 160 4.02 1.42 -13.21
N ILE A 161 3.91 0.12 -13.43
CA ILE A 161 4.69 -0.63 -14.40
C ILE A 161 3.72 -1.32 -15.35
N ASP A 162 3.92 -1.09 -16.65
CA ASP A 162 3.24 -1.88 -17.66
C ASP A 162 3.82 -3.29 -17.66
N THR A 163 2.99 -4.28 -17.34
CA THR A 163 3.37 -5.68 -17.49
C THR A 163 2.74 -6.21 -18.78
N GLU A 164 3.59 -6.63 -19.72
CA GLU A 164 3.12 -7.24 -20.97
C GLU A 164 2.15 -8.39 -20.66
N GLY A 165 0.92 -8.30 -21.18
CA GLY A 165 -0.10 -9.33 -21.04
C GLY A 165 -0.83 -9.43 -19.70
N SER A 166 -0.47 -8.64 -18.67
CA SER A 166 -1.06 -8.78 -17.31
C SER A 166 -1.72 -7.50 -16.78
N GLY A 167 -1.66 -6.40 -17.55
CA GLY A 167 -2.19 -5.10 -17.18
C GLY A 167 -1.18 -4.25 -16.40
N PRO A 168 -1.59 -3.11 -15.87
CA PRO A 168 -0.71 -2.27 -15.07
C PRO A 168 -0.52 -2.89 -13.69
N ALA A 169 0.73 -3.05 -13.25
CA ALA A 169 1.07 -3.41 -11.88
C ALA A 169 1.67 -2.19 -11.17
N VAL A 170 1.62 -2.17 -9.84
CA VAL A 170 2.26 -1.13 -9.04
C VAL A 170 3.47 -1.70 -8.32
N THR A 171 4.52 -0.90 -8.23
CA THR A 171 5.76 -1.25 -7.55
C THR A 171 6.31 -0.05 -6.78
N SER A 172 7.18 -0.31 -5.82
CA SER A 172 7.93 0.70 -5.10
C SER A 172 9.29 0.15 -4.70
N ASP A 173 10.31 1.01 -4.71
CA ASP A 173 11.65 0.65 -4.25
C ASP A 173 11.70 0.54 -2.71
N HIS A 174 10.76 1.22 -2.02
CA HIS A 174 10.81 1.44 -0.57
C HIS A 174 9.47 1.29 0.13
N VAL A 175 8.42 0.77 -0.51
CA VAL A 175 7.12 0.52 0.14
C VAL A 175 6.78 -0.97 0.09
N ASP A 176 6.49 -1.58 1.23
CA ASP A 176 5.99 -2.95 1.31
C ASP A 176 4.48 -2.99 1.03
N LEU A 177 4.14 -3.37 -0.20
CA LEU A 177 2.75 -3.56 -0.62
C LEU A 177 2.13 -4.88 -0.11
N GLY A 178 2.91 -5.74 0.52
CA GLY A 178 2.45 -6.93 1.22
C GLY A 178 1.58 -6.61 2.45
N VAL A 179 1.66 -5.37 2.95
CA VAL A 179 0.89 -4.88 4.11
C VAL A 179 -0.63 -5.02 3.95
N PHE A 180 -1.13 -5.03 2.71
CA PHE A 180 -2.55 -5.19 2.41
C PHE A 180 -3.03 -6.64 2.44
N SER A 181 -2.14 -7.63 2.62
CA SER A 181 -2.59 -9.00 2.87
C SER A 181 -3.38 -9.08 4.18
N ARG A 182 -4.52 -9.77 4.20
CA ARG A 182 -5.29 -10.03 5.43
C ARG A 182 -4.46 -10.74 6.52
N LEU A 183 -3.38 -11.41 6.11
CA LEU A 183 -2.45 -12.10 7.01
C LEU A 183 -1.32 -11.21 7.51
N HIS A 184 -1.15 -10.01 6.97
CA HIS A 184 -0.09 -9.12 7.39
C HIS A 184 -0.40 -8.54 8.79
N MET A 185 0.64 -8.41 9.62
CA MET A 185 0.51 -7.80 10.94
C MET A 185 1.57 -6.72 11.10
N LEU A 186 1.16 -5.54 11.53
CA LEU A 186 2.06 -4.45 11.83
C LEU A 186 2.59 -4.59 13.25
N ARG A 187 3.87 -4.27 13.45
CA ARG A 187 4.41 -4.17 14.80
C ARG A 187 3.73 -3.03 15.55
N MET A 188 3.30 -3.29 16.78
CA MET A 188 2.60 -2.31 17.59
C MET A 188 3.52 -1.16 18.03
N PRO A 189 2.99 0.08 18.16
CA PRO A 189 3.67 1.15 18.87
C PRO A 189 4.09 0.72 20.27
N CYS A 190 5.07 1.42 20.86
CA CYS A 190 5.51 1.15 22.24
C CYS A 190 6.12 -0.25 22.43
N THR A 191 6.66 -0.85 21.37
CA THR A 191 7.34 -2.15 21.42
C THR A 191 8.75 -2.01 20.88
N VAL A 192 9.63 -2.92 21.27
CA VAL A 192 11.03 -2.94 20.85
C VAL A 192 11.22 -3.86 19.66
N HIS A 193 12.02 -3.43 18.70
CA HIS A 193 12.51 -4.32 17.64
C HIS A 193 13.56 -5.27 18.22
N GLN A 194 13.43 -6.58 18.02
CA GLN A 194 14.36 -7.56 18.61
C GLN A 194 15.84 -7.32 18.19
N ASP A 195 16.11 -7.04 16.90
CA ASP A 195 17.49 -6.93 16.40
C ASP A 195 18.18 -5.60 16.79
N SER A 196 17.51 -4.46 16.57
CA SER A 196 18.11 -3.14 16.82
C SER A 196 18.00 -2.69 18.26
N GLN A 197 17.10 -3.32 19.04
CA GLN A 197 16.77 -2.93 20.40
C GLN A 197 16.25 -1.49 20.51
N LEU A 198 15.69 -0.93 19.44
CA LEU A 198 15.05 0.39 19.45
C LEU A 198 13.53 0.26 19.55
N TRP A 199 12.91 1.24 20.20
CA TRP A 199 11.46 1.35 20.31
C TRP A 199 10.83 1.74 18.96
N LYS A 200 9.64 1.19 18.68
CA LYS A 200 8.72 1.76 17.69
C LYS A 200 8.04 2.96 18.33
N ILE A 201 8.48 4.15 17.94
CA ILE A 201 8.03 5.42 18.51
C ILE A 201 7.21 6.22 17.49
N PRO A 202 6.22 7.01 17.92
CA PRO A 202 5.74 8.11 17.10
C PRO A 202 6.90 9.08 16.85
N VAL A 203 7.00 9.50 15.59
CA VAL A 203 7.96 10.50 15.15
C VAL A 203 7.29 11.87 15.31
N ARG A 204 8.07 12.90 15.66
CA ARG A 204 7.59 14.29 15.62
C ARG A 204 7.86 14.90 14.25
N GLU A 205 7.02 15.84 13.84
CA GLU A 205 7.18 16.51 12.55
C GLU A 205 8.57 17.13 12.40
N GLU A 206 9.03 17.87 13.40
CA GLU A 206 10.36 18.49 13.41
C GLU A 206 11.51 17.48 13.27
N GLU A 207 11.38 16.28 13.82
CA GLU A 207 12.39 15.23 13.74
C GLU A 207 12.50 14.71 12.32
N LEU A 208 11.35 14.47 11.68
CA LEU A 208 11.27 13.94 10.34
C LEU A 208 11.57 14.99 9.28
N MET A 209 11.05 16.21 9.40
CA MET A 209 10.99 17.20 8.31
C MET A 209 12.20 18.13 8.26
N ASN A 210 12.89 18.38 9.38
CA ASN A 210 13.95 19.39 9.41
C ASN A 210 15.30 18.89 8.88
N GLY A 211 16.00 19.74 8.13
CA GLY A 211 17.35 19.47 7.66
C GLY A 211 17.50 18.27 6.70
N PRO A 212 18.74 17.87 6.38
CA PRO A 212 19.01 16.78 5.44
C PRO A 212 18.45 15.43 5.93
N PRO A 213 17.99 14.54 5.03
CA PRO A 213 17.39 13.25 5.39
C PRO A 213 18.26 12.37 6.29
N GLY A 214 19.58 12.33 6.06
CA GLY A 214 20.51 11.59 6.92
C GLY A 214 20.53 12.12 8.37
N LYS A 215 20.45 13.45 8.55
CA LYS A 215 20.38 14.05 9.89
C LYS A 215 19.03 13.85 10.57
N ALA A 216 17.94 13.80 9.81
CA ALA A 216 16.64 13.40 10.32
C ALA A 216 16.63 11.93 10.76
N ALA A 217 17.24 11.05 9.98
CA ALA A 217 17.39 9.64 10.33
C ALA A 217 18.18 9.44 11.63
N GLU A 218 19.32 10.12 11.79
CA GLU A 218 20.12 10.10 13.03
C GLU A 218 19.26 10.51 14.25
N ARG A 219 18.54 11.64 14.16
CA ARG A 219 17.68 12.13 15.25
C ARG A 219 16.56 11.15 15.61
N VAL A 220 15.90 10.58 14.60
CA VAL A 220 14.83 9.61 14.82
C VAL A 220 15.37 8.33 15.48
N GLN A 221 16.55 7.86 15.07
CA GLN A 221 17.19 6.69 15.66
C GLN A 221 17.61 6.94 17.11
N GLU A 222 18.18 8.11 17.39
CA GLU A 222 18.54 8.52 18.75
C GLU A 222 17.30 8.60 19.65
N ALA A 223 16.24 9.27 19.18
CA ALA A 223 14.95 9.35 19.85
C ALA A 223 14.34 7.97 20.16
N ALA A 224 14.53 7.00 19.27
CA ALA A 224 14.02 5.63 19.43
C ALA A 224 14.75 4.81 20.50
N GLY A 225 15.82 5.33 21.08
CA GLY A 225 16.44 4.78 22.29
C GLY A 225 15.52 4.88 23.51
N GLU A 226 14.56 5.80 23.49
CA GLU A 226 13.62 6.03 24.59
C GLU A 226 12.18 5.68 24.21
N TRP A 227 11.41 5.28 25.22
CA TRP A 227 9.99 4.98 25.04
C TRP A 227 9.20 6.28 24.82
N ARG A 228 8.18 6.21 23.96
CA ARG A 228 7.19 7.29 23.78
C ARG A 228 5.78 6.70 23.74
N PRO A 229 4.79 7.35 24.34
CA PRO A 229 3.40 6.91 24.27
C PRO A 229 2.92 6.88 22.82
N PRO A 230 1.96 6.01 22.45
CA PRO A 230 1.43 6.01 21.10
C PRO A 230 0.69 7.32 20.83
N TYR A 231 0.75 7.79 19.58
CA TYR A 231 0.01 8.96 19.13
C TYR A 231 -1.09 8.54 18.16
N ARG A 232 -2.30 9.02 18.42
CA ARG A 232 -3.41 8.93 17.48
C ARG A 232 -3.68 10.33 16.96
N PRO A 233 -3.59 10.59 15.64
CA PRO A 233 -4.03 11.85 15.08
C PRO A 233 -5.51 12.04 15.38
N ASP A 234 -5.89 13.27 15.75
CA ASP A 234 -7.30 13.65 15.82
C ASP A 234 -7.76 13.96 14.40
N PRO A 235 -8.61 13.11 13.78
CA PRO A 235 -9.05 13.36 12.41
C PRO A 235 -9.89 14.63 12.41
N ASN A 236 -9.35 15.73 11.86
CA ASN A 236 -10.10 16.97 11.75
C ASN A 236 -11.32 16.73 10.83
N PRO A 237 -12.56 16.72 11.37
CA PRO A 237 -13.74 16.35 10.60
C PRO A 237 -14.07 17.35 9.48
N ASN A 238 -13.46 18.54 9.53
CA ASN A 238 -13.62 19.60 8.52
C ASN A 238 -12.65 19.45 7.34
N ARG A 239 -11.72 18.49 7.36
CA ARG A 239 -10.77 18.21 6.27
C ARG A 239 -11.12 16.93 5.49
N ARG A 240 -12.40 16.53 5.47
CA ARG A 240 -12.84 15.36 4.67
C ARG A 240 -12.51 15.60 3.21
N THR A 241 -11.86 14.62 2.58
CA THR A 241 -11.69 14.62 1.12
C THR A 241 -13.00 14.17 0.50
N GLU A 242 -13.80 15.12 0.01
CA GLU A 242 -15.08 14.81 -0.65
C GLU A 242 -14.85 13.99 -1.94
N GLY A 243 -15.69 12.98 -2.19
CA GLY A 243 -15.81 12.29 -3.49
C GLY A 243 -14.93 11.06 -3.74
N LEU A 244 -13.76 10.89 -3.10
CA LEU A 244 -12.90 9.72 -3.38
C LEU A 244 -13.49 8.41 -2.82
N GLY A 245 -13.98 8.43 -1.59
CA GLY A 245 -14.62 7.26 -0.98
C GLY A 245 -15.89 6.82 -1.71
N ASP A 246 -16.59 7.75 -2.35
CA ASP A 246 -17.77 7.46 -3.17
C ASP A 246 -17.36 6.85 -4.51
N THR A 247 -16.36 7.42 -5.17
CA THR A 247 -15.78 6.90 -6.42
C THR A 247 -15.26 5.46 -6.26
N ILE A 248 -14.55 5.18 -5.16
CA ILE A 248 -14.05 3.83 -4.89
C ILE A 248 -15.20 2.89 -4.55
N ARG A 249 -16.20 3.33 -3.76
CA ARG A 249 -17.40 2.54 -3.46
C ARG A 249 -18.18 2.14 -4.71
N GLU A 250 -18.36 3.08 -5.65
CA GLU A 250 -19.03 2.83 -6.93
C GLU A 250 -18.26 1.82 -7.79
N ARG A 251 -16.93 1.90 -7.83
CA ARG A 251 -16.08 0.92 -8.55
C ARG A 251 -16.20 -0.50 -7.99
N ILE A 252 -16.36 -0.65 -6.68
CA ILE A 252 -16.48 -1.96 -6.02
C ILE A 252 -17.89 -2.56 -6.20
N GLY A 253 -18.93 -1.72 -6.20
CA GLY A 253 -20.33 -2.13 -6.35
C GLY A 253 -20.80 -2.40 -7.79
N GLY A 254 -20.04 -1.93 -8.80
CA GLY A 254 -20.42 -2.02 -10.21
C GLY A 254 -20.20 -3.39 -10.86
N GLU A 255 -18.97 -3.93 -10.84
CA GLU A 255 -18.67 -5.24 -11.46
C GLU A 255 -17.51 -6.01 -10.78
N GLY A 256 -17.02 -5.55 -9.63
CA GLY A 256 -15.91 -6.17 -8.92
C GLY A 256 -14.58 -6.03 -9.69
N LEU A 257 -13.60 -5.36 -9.08
CA LEU A 257 -12.27 -5.26 -9.68
C LEU A 257 -11.68 -6.65 -9.93
N LYS A 258 -11.45 -6.98 -11.21
CA LYS A 258 -10.78 -8.19 -11.66
C LYS A 258 -9.27 -8.01 -11.48
N PHE A 259 -8.77 -8.22 -10.28
CA PHE A 259 -7.34 -8.47 -10.11
C PHE A 259 -7.04 -9.93 -10.45
N ARG A 260 -6.26 -10.16 -11.52
CA ARG A 260 -5.42 -11.35 -11.60
C ARG A 260 -4.20 -11.11 -10.71
N ARG A 261 -4.32 -11.37 -9.40
CA ARG A 261 -3.14 -11.86 -8.67
C ARG A 261 -2.96 -13.29 -9.11
N GLU A 262 -2.06 -13.53 -10.07
CA GLU A 262 -1.50 -14.88 -10.19
C GLU A 262 -0.85 -15.21 -8.84
N SER A 263 -1.42 -16.20 -8.18
CA SER A 263 -0.90 -16.85 -7.00
C SER A 263 0.46 -17.47 -7.35
N SER A 264 1.55 -16.73 -7.22
CA SER A 264 2.90 -17.28 -7.42
C SER A 264 3.97 -16.62 -6.55
N VAL A 265 3.69 -16.38 -5.26
CA VAL A 265 4.76 -16.16 -4.26
C VAL A 265 4.54 -16.90 -2.93
N TYR A 266 3.36 -17.47 -2.68
CA TYR A 266 3.18 -18.45 -1.60
C TYR A 266 2.65 -19.74 -2.20
N GLY A 267 3.54 -20.72 -2.35
CA GLY A 267 3.23 -22.04 -2.91
C GLY A 267 2.02 -22.66 -2.21
N ASP A 268 1.01 -22.92 -3.01
CA ASP A 268 -0.10 -23.79 -2.69
C ASP A 268 0.44 -25.23 -2.64
N VAL A 269 0.52 -25.80 -1.44
CA VAL A 269 0.80 -27.23 -1.24
C VAL A 269 -0.35 -27.81 -0.43
N SER A 270 -1.55 -27.77 -0.98
CA SER A 270 -2.63 -28.67 -0.57
C SER A 270 -2.98 -29.60 -1.72
N GLY A 271 -2.40 -30.80 -1.70
CA GLY A 271 -2.67 -31.82 -2.70
C GLY A 271 -1.65 -32.94 -2.72
N GLY A 272 -1.49 -33.67 -1.61
CA GLY A 272 -0.66 -34.87 -1.58
C GLY A 272 -0.81 -35.62 -0.27
N ALA A 273 -1.23 -36.88 -0.33
CA ALA A 273 -1.22 -37.82 0.78
C ALA A 273 0.18 -37.89 1.44
N PRO A 274 0.29 -38.24 2.74
CA PRO A 274 1.57 -38.21 3.44
C PRO A 274 2.58 -39.17 2.80
N LEU A 275 3.65 -38.62 2.23
CA LEU A 275 4.81 -39.40 1.80
C LEU A 275 5.58 -39.84 3.05
N THR A 276 5.81 -41.15 3.15
CA THR A 276 6.62 -41.76 4.18
C THR A 276 8.11 -41.54 3.90
N SER A 277 8.95 -41.74 4.92
CA SER A 277 10.40 -41.65 4.86
C SER A 277 11.00 -42.70 3.91
N GLY A 278 11.03 -42.40 2.60
CA GLY A 278 11.54 -43.29 1.57
C GLY A 278 12.03 -42.62 0.28
N ASP A 279 11.58 -41.41 -0.06
CA ASP A 279 11.77 -40.87 -1.43
C ASP A 279 12.84 -39.76 -1.56
N LEU A 280 13.97 -39.91 -0.85
CA LEU A 280 15.18 -39.09 -1.09
C LEU A 280 16.21 -39.90 -1.87
N ALA A 281 15.98 -40.06 -3.17
CA ALA A 281 17.04 -40.46 -4.11
C ALA A 281 16.72 -40.00 -5.54
N GLY A 282 17.44 -38.98 -6.00
CA GLY A 282 17.74 -38.78 -7.41
C GLY A 282 16.94 -37.72 -8.14
N LEU A 283 17.40 -36.46 -8.07
CA LEU A 283 17.32 -35.51 -9.20
C LEU A 283 18.53 -34.58 -9.17
N ASP A 284 19.63 -35.06 -9.75
CA ASP A 284 20.65 -34.22 -10.38
C ASP A 284 20.14 -33.83 -11.77
N LYS A 285 20.00 -32.53 -12.07
CA LYS A 285 20.49 -31.87 -13.30
C LYS A 285 20.10 -30.37 -13.41
N PRO A 286 20.86 -29.59 -14.20
CA PRO A 286 21.00 -28.14 -14.09
C PRO A 286 20.10 -27.37 -15.06
N GLY A 287 19.79 -26.11 -14.72
CA GLY A 287 19.28 -25.15 -15.70
C GLY A 287 18.38 -24.07 -15.12
N PHE A 288 18.97 -23.02 -14.55
CA PHE A 288 18.37 -21.68 -14.60
C PHE A 288 19.51 -20.67 -14.75
N GLY A 289 19.66 -20.20 -15.99
CA GLY A 289 20.55 -19.11 -16.34
C GLY A 289 20.10 -17.83 -15.66
N ARG A 290 21.06 -17.15 -15.03
CA ARG A 290 20.93 -15.76 -14.58
C ARG A 290 20.58 -14.88 -15.78
N PHE A 291 19.38 -14.31 -15.82
CA PHE A 291 19.15 -13.10 -16.60
C PHE A 291 19.75 -11.93 -15.83
N ALA A 292 21.04 -11.69 -16.06
CA ALA A 292 21.65 -10.41 -15.73
C ALA A 292 21.10 -9.38 -16.71
N VAL A 293 20.20 -8.52 -16.25
CA VAL A 293 19.84 -7.32 -17.00
C VAL A 293 21.02 -6.37 -16.88
N ASP A 294 21.64 -6.08 -18.01
CA ASP A 294 22.78 -5.18 -18.15
C ASP A 294 22.38 -3.75 -17.75
N ALA A 295 22.75 -3.37 -16.51
CA ALA A 295 22.40 -2.10 -15.89
C ALA A 295 22.98 -0.87 -16.62
N GLU A 296 23.97 -1.03 -17.50
CA GLU A 296 24.49 0.07 -18.33
C GLU A 296 23.65 0.33 -19.57
N LYS A 297 22.98 -0.69 -20.12
CA LYS A 297 22.14 -0.56 -21.32
C LYS A 297 20.81 0.12 -21.02
N THR A 298 20.24 -0.14 -19.84
CA THR A 298 19.03 0.56 -19.35
C THR A 298 19.32 2.02 -19.00
N LYS A 299 20.56 2.36 -18.65
CA LYS A 299 20.98 3.73 -18.32
C LYS A 299 21.03 4.67 -19.54
N LYS A 300 21.21 4.15 -20.76
CA LYS A 300 21.33 4.96 -21.98
C LYS A 300 20.00 5.33 -22.66
N VAL A 301 18.90 4.67 -22.27
CA VAL A 301 17.54 5.04 -22.72
C VAL A 301 16.88 6.04 -21.75
N LEU A 302 17.41 6.16 -20.52
CA LEU A 302 16.83 6.93 -19.41
C LEU A 302 17.50 8.27 -19.11
N VAL A 303 18.44 8.73 -19.94
CA VAL A 303 19.09 10.05 -19.77
C VAL A 303 19.08 10.82 -21.09
N GLY A 304 17.87 11.15 -21.57
CA GLY A 304 17.67 12.35 -22.38
C GLY A 304 17.57 13.53 -21.43
N GLY A 305 18.58 14.40 -21.43
CA GLY A 305 18.75 15.47 -20.44
C GLY A 305 17.51 16.36 -20.27
N MET A 306 17.12 16.57 -19.02
CA MET A 306 16.18 17.62 -18.63
C MET A 306 16.92 18.61 -17.75
N GLU A 307 17.01 19.85 -18.21
CA GLU A 307 17.45 21.01 -17.42
C GLU A 307 16.28 21.56 -16.58
N GLU A 308 16.59 22.23 -15.47
CA GLU A 308 15.61 22.86 -14.58
C GLU A 308 14.77 23.92 -15.32
N GLY A 309 13.44 23.74 -15.32
CA GLY A 309 12.49 24.74 -15.82
C GLY A 309 11.45 24.27 -16.86
N GLN A 310 11.40 22.98 -17.23
CA GLN A 310 10.42 22.49 -18.20
C GLN A 310 9.08 22.10 -17.55
N SER A 311 8.01 22.78 -17.96
CA SER A 311 6.61 22.46 -17.65
C SER A 311 5.91 21.91 -18.90
N ILE A 312 4.93 21.05 -18.65
CA ILE A 312 3.88 20.52 -19.54
C ILE A 312 4.34 19.46 -20.54
N MET A 313 3.73 18.27 -20.48
CA MET A 313 3.78 17.26 -21.55
C MET A 313 3.61 17.92 -22.91
N ASP A 314 4.54 17.67 -23.82
CA ASP A 314 4.39 18.06 -25.21
C ASP A 314 3.19 17.34 -25.86
N ILE A 315 2.88 17.72 -27.10
CA ILE A 315 1.73 17.15 -27.82
C ILE A 315 1.88 15.63 -27.99
N ALA A 316 3.11 15.13 -28.11
CA ALA A 316 3.39 13.71 -28.25
C ALA A 316 3.08 12.94 -26.96
N GLY A 317 3.54 13.43 -25.80
CA GLY A 317 3.24 12.82 -24.51
C GLY A 317 1.74 12.79 -24.19
N ARG A 318 1.00 13.84 -24.56
CA ARG A 318 -0.46 13.87 -24.42
C ARG A 318 -1.15 12.88 -25.35
N ARG A 319 -0.68 12.73 -26.59
CA ARG A 319 -1.21 11.73 -27.51
C ARG A 319 -1.00 10.32 -26.98
N ASP A 320 0.17 10.02 -26.43
CA ASP A 320 0.48 8.71 -25.85
C ASP A 320 -0.39 8.42 -24.62
N ALA A 321 -0.59 9.42 -23.76
CA ALA A 321 -1.51 9.34 -22.63
C ALA A 321 -2.97 9.08 -23.08
N LEU A 322 -3.43 9.76 -24.14
CA LEU A 322 -4.74 9.52 -24.73
C LEU A 322 -4.85 8.09 -25.28
N CYS A 323 -3.83 7.62 -26.00
CA CYS A 323 -3.79 6.25 -26.53
C CYS A 323 -3.90 5.22 -25.42
N HIS A 324 -3.16 5.43 -24.33
CA HIS A 324 -3.21 4.56 -23.15
C HIS A 324 -4.60 4.56 -22.51
N LEU A 325 -5.16 5.75 -22.26
CA LEU A 325 -6.47 5.90 -21.63
C LEU A 325 -7.58 5.27 -22.46
N VAL A 326 -7.58 5.48 -23.78
CA VAL A 326 -8.55 4.85 -24.70
C VAL A 326 -8.35 3.34 -24.76
N GLY A 327 -7.11 2.85 -24.78
CA GLY A 327 -6.83 1.40 -24.73
C GLY A 327 -7.34 0.74 -23.45
N LYS A 328 -7.28 1.42 -22.30
CA LYS A 328 -7.90 0.95 -21.06
C LYS A 328 -9.42 0.95 -21.16
N LEU A 329 -10.03 2.06 -21.60
CA LEU A 329 -11.49 2.20 -21.71
C LEU A 329 -12.09 1.19 -22.70
N ALA A 330 -11.56 1.11 -23.91
CA ALA A 330 -12.06 0.23 -24.96
C ALA A 330 -11.70 -1.23 -24.72
N GLY A 331 -10.44 -1.53 -24.42
CA GLY A 331 -9.96 -2.91 -24.32
C GLY A 331 -10.06 -3.53 -22.93
N THR A 332 -9.58 -2.85 -21.90
CA THR A 332 -9.47 -3.43 -20.55
C THR A 332 -10.79 -3.36 -19.78
N TRP A 333 -11.51 -2.25 -19.92
CA TRP A 333 -12.73 -1.96 -19.16
C TRP A 333 -14.00 -2.15 -19.99
N ASN A 334 -13.88 -2.40 -21.29
CA ASN A 334 -14.99 -2.64 -22.21
C ASN A 334 -16.10 -1.55 -22.10
N VAL A 335 -15.67 -0.30 -21.88
CA VAL A 335 -16.56 0.86 -21.73
C VAL A 335 -17.01 1.30 -23.12
N PRO A 336 -18.33 1.31 -23.42
CA PRO A 336 -18.84 1.79 -24.69
C PRO A 336 -18.34 3.20 -25.02
N LYS A 337 -18.01 3.43 -26.30
CA LYS A 337 -17.39 4.67 -26.76
C LYS A 337 -18.18 5.92 -26.37
N ASP A 338 -19.51 5.86 -26.49
CA ASP A 338 -20.44 6.93 -26.11
C ASP A 338 -20.39 7.26 -24.61
N ALA A 339 -20.20 6.26 -23.75
CA ALA A 339 -20.01 6.44 -22.32
C ALA A 339 -18.61 7.00 -21.96
N ALA A 340 -17.58 6.66 -22.74
CA ALA A 340 -16.21 7.12 -22.51
C ALA A 340 -15.93 8.55 -23.02
N LEU A 341 -16.63 8.99 -24.08
CA LEU A 341 -16.38 10.27 -24.75
C LEU A 341 -16.42 11.49 -23.80
N PRO A 342 -17.40 11.66 -22.88
CA PRO A 342 -17.42 12.78 -21.95
C PRO A 342 -16.19 12.82 -21.03
N LEU A 343 -15.75 11.66 -20.55
CA LEU A 343 -14.56 11.53 -19.69
C LEU A 343 -13.29 11.91 -20.45
N LEU A 344 -13.12 11.36 -21.66
CA LEU A 344 -11.97 11.64 -22.52
C LEU A 344 -11.92 13.13 -22.90
N HIS A 345 -13.07 13.75 -23.16
CA HIS A 345 -13.16 15.17 -23.43
C HIS A 345 -12.77 16.01 -22.22
N HIS A 346 -13.29 15.68 -21.04
CA HIS A 346 -12.94 16.38 -19.80
C HIS A 346 -11.44 16.28 -19.51
N TRP A 347 -10.86 15.08 -19.69
CA TRP A 347 -9.43 14.85 -19.58
C TRP A 347 -8.64 15.74 -20.56
N ASN A 348 -9.03 15.77 -21.85
CA ASN A 348 -8.32 16.57 -22.85
C ASN A 348 -8.38 18.08 -22.55
N GLN A 349 -9.55 18.59 -22.13
CA GLN A 349 -9.74 20.00 -21.78
C GLN A 349 -9.00 20.40 -20.49
N SER A 350 -8.63 19.44 -19.65
CA SER A 350 -7.83 19.67 -18.45
C SER A 350 -6.33 19.77 -18.73
N ASN A 351 -5.91 19.52 -19.98
CA ASN A 351 -4.53 19.74 -20.44
C ASN A 351 -4.37 21.16 -20.99
N ASP A 352 -3.18 21.76 -20.82
CA ASP A 352 -2.85 23.08 -21.36
C ASP A 352 -1.60 23.03 -22.27
N PRO A 353 -1.71 23.18 -23.61
CA PRO A 353 -2.97 23.25 -24.34
C PRO A 353 -3.68 21.88 -24.40
N PRO A 354 -4.97 21.82 -24.76
CA PRO A 354 -5.61 20.56 -25.11
C PRO A 354 -5.02 20.00 -26.43
N LEU A 355 -5.16 18.70 -26.68
CA LEU A 355 -4.94 18.15 -28.02
C LEU A 355 -5.96 18.77 -29.00
N PRO A 356 -5.55 19.07 -30.25
CA PRO A 356 -6.49 19.54 -31.26
C PRO A 356 -7.65 18.56 -31.43
N GLU A 357 -8.88 19.08 -31.45
CA GLU A 357 -10.12 18.29 -31.48
C GLU A 357 -10.14 17.22 -32.60
N LYS A 358 -9.54 17.54 -33.75
CA LYS A 358 -9.41 16.61 -34.87
C LYS A 358 -8.48 15.42 -34.57
N GLU A 359 -7.35 15.68 -33.90
CA GLU A 359 -6.39 14.64 -33.51
C GLU A 359 -6.95 13.80 -32.36
N PHE A 360 -7.54 14.44 -31.35
CA PHE A 360 -8.21 13.80 -30.23
C PHE A 360 -9.28 12.79 -30.70
N LYS A 361 -10.18 13.21 -31.59
CA LYS A 361 -11.20 12.31 -32.17
C LYS A 361 -10.61 11.19 -33.01
N ALA A 362 -9.60 11.48 -33.83
CA ALA A 362 -8.97 10.47 -34.67
C ALA A 362 -8.33 9.33 -33.86
N VAL A 363 -7.68 9.64 -32.74
CA VAL A 363 -7.10 8.64 -31.83
C VAL A 363 -8.17 7.78 -31.17
N ILE A 364 -9.25 8.41 -30.68
CA ILE A 364 -10.37 7.69 -30.06
C ILE A 364 -11.04 6.76 -31.07
N ASP A 365 -11.35 7.27 -32.27
CA ASP A 365 -12.02 6.51 -33.32
C ASP A 365 -11.21 5.31 -33.78
N ASP A 366 -9.90 5.48 -34.01
CA ASP A 366 -8.99 4.42 -34.42
C ASP A 366 -8.86 3.33 -33.37
N LEU A 367 -8.69 3.70 -32.09
CA LEU A 367 -8.52 2.72 -31.02
C LEU A 367 -9.80 1.98 -30.68
N TYR A 368 -10.95 2.67 -30.66
CA TYR A 368 -12.25 2.01 -30.45
C TYR A 368 -12.68 1.12 -31.62
N ALA A 369 -12.14 1.29 -32.82
CA ALA A 369 -12.39 0.40 -33.94
C ALA A 369 -11.55 -0.90 -33.89
N ARG A 370 -10.52 -0.96 -33.04
CA ARG A 370 -9.61 -2.11 -32.88
C ARG A 370 -10.03 -3.06 -31.76
N HIS A 371 -10.98 -2.65 -30.93
CA HIS A 371 -11.57 -3.40 -29.82
C HIS A 371 -13.04 -3.66 -30.13
#